data_AF-A0A8T5I3C4-F1
#
_entry.id   AF-A0A8T5I3C4-F1
#
_cell.length_a   1.000
_cell.length_b   1.000
_cell.length_c   1.000
_cell.angle_alpha   90.00
_cell.angle_beta   90.00
_cell.angle_gamma   90.00
#
_symmetry.space_group_name_H-M   'P 1'
#
loop_
_entity.id
_entity.type
_entity.pdbx_description
1 polymer ?
#
loop_
_entity_poly.entity_id
_entity_poly.type
_entity_poly.pdbx_seq_one_letter_code
_entity_poly.pdbx_strand_id
1 'polypeptide(L)'
;MVEKHKFFVQKENIKEVIIAKYDPMKDWQQDKKGYFLIRLERKNKEIEVGFVSNKHIITKIIRGKNSEEIYNTIIKNKMISNMSHAAYLGKELYKAELALRYGKKYVQDALLSFKECTEKIKIK
;
A
#
# COMPACT_ATOMS: atom_id res chain seq x y z
N MET A 1 7.04 -18.29 -18.92
CA MET A 1 7.87 -19.27 -18.20
C MET A 1 7.73 -18.95 -16.72
N VAL A 2 7.07 -19.80 -15.93
CA VAL A 2 6.94 -19.58 -14.48
C VAL A 2 8.22 -20.13 -13.85
N GLU A 3 9.12 -19.25 -13.38
CA GLU A 3 10.29 -19.68 -12.62
C GLU A 3 9.81 -20.45 -11.38
N LYS A 4 10.12 -21.74 -11.33
CA LYS A 4 9.91 -22.56 -10.13
C LYS A 4 10.87 -22.04 -9.07
N HIS A 5 10.36 -21.22 -8.15
CA HIS A 5 11.12 -20.77 -7.00
C HIS A 5 11.46 -22.00 -6.16
N LYS A 6 12.75 -22.33 -6.04
CA LYS A 6 13.22 -23.35 -5.10
C LYS A 6 13.22 -22.72 -3.72
N PHE A 7 12.37 -23.22 -2.83
CA PHE A 7 12.43 -22.88 -1.41
C PHE A 7 13.69 -23.51 -0.82
N PHE A 8 14.57 -22.69 -0.26
CA PHE A 8 15.70 -23.18 0.53
C PHE A 8 15.20 -23.55 1.92
N VAL A 9 15.65 -24.68 2.46
CA VAL A 9 15.41 -25.03 3.86
C VAL A 9 16.34 -24.19 4.72
N GLN A 10 15.79 -23.33 5.58
CA GLN A 10 16.57 -22.51 6.51
C GLN A 10 16.93 -23.33 7.76
N LYS A 11 18.15 -23.13 8.28
CA LYS A 11 18.52 -23.59 9.63
C LYS A 11 18.32 -22.43 10.60
N GLU A 12 17.73 -22.71 11.75
CA GLU A 12 17.49 -21.69 12.77
C GLU A 12 18.76 -21.44 13.59
N ASN A 13 19.16 -20.17 13.68
CA ASN A 13 20.21 -19.68 14.56
C ASN A 13 19.87 -18.24 14.96
N ILE A 14 18.81 -18.09 15.78
CA ILE A 14 18.27 -16.80 16.16
C ILE A 14 19.19 -16.16 17.21
N LYS A 15 19.85 -15.06 16.85
CA LYS A 15 20.77 -14.32 17.75
C LYS A 15 20.09 -13.23 18.56
N GLU A 16 19.02 -12.65 18.02
CA GLU A 16 18.33 -11.50 18.59
C GLU A 16 16.86 -11.54 18.20
N VAL A 17 15.99 -11.07 19.10
CA VAL A 17 14.57 -10.82 18.84
C VAL A 17 14.33 -9.32 18.93
N ILE A 18 13.98 -8.71 17.79
CA ILE A 18 13.69 -7.27 17.70
C ILE A 18 12.18 -7.07 17.84
N ILE A 19 11.75 -6.36 18.88
CA ILE A 19 10.35 -6.01 19.09
C ILE A 19 10.01 -4.76 18.27
N ALA A 20 9.00 -4.87 17.41
CA ALA A 20 8.54 -3.75 16.60
C ALA A 20 8.01 -2.60 17.49
N LYS A 21 8.45 -1.37 17.19
CA LYS A 21 8.00 -0.13 17.84
C LYS A 21 7.86 0.97 16.78
N TYR A 22 6.88 1.85 16.98
CA TYR A 22 6.64 3.01 16.13
C TYR A 22 6.23 4.19 17.03
N ASP A 23 6.92 5.32 16.89
CA ASP A 23 6.65 6.58 17.58
C ASP A 23 6.27 7.64 16.52
N PRO A 24 4.97 7.95 16.33
CA PRO A 24 4.51 8.85 15.28
C PRO A 24 5.17 10.23 15.32
N MET A 25 5.48 10.77 16.50
CA MET A 25 6.05 12.12 16.61
C MET A 25 7.53 12.16 16.22
N LYS A 26 8.26 11.06 16.44
CA LYS A 26 9.70 10.99 16.14
C LYS A 26 9.99 10.43 14.75
N ASP A 27 9.19 9.46 14.33
CA ASP A 27 9.43 8.69 13.12
C ASP A 27 8.78 9.32 11.88
N TRP A 28 7.78 10.19 12.07
CA TRP A 28 7.13 10.87 10.95
C TRP A 28 7.96 12.06 10.47
N GLN A 29 8.29 12.06 9.18
CA GLN A 29 8.99 13.15 8.51
C GLN A 29 8.41 13.33 7.12
N GLN A 30 8.00 14.54 6.77
CA GLN A 30 7.47 14.85 5.44
C GLN A 30 8.46 14.49 4.32
N ASP A 31 7.97 13.94 3.19
CA ASP A 31 8.84 13.64 2.05
C ASP A 31 9.31 14.95 1.42
N LYS A 32 10.58 15.01 1.03
CA LYS A 32 11.14 16.17 0.34
C LYS A 32 10.47 16.42 -1.02
N LYS A 33 9.87 15.40 -1.64
CA LYS A 33 9.25 15.50 -2.97
C LYS A 33 7.79 15.90 -2.93
N GLY A 34 7.04 15.48 -1.91
CA GLY A 34 5.60 15.68 -1.84
C GLY A 34 4.85 14.49 -1.25
N TYR A 35 3.54 14.44 -1.46
CA TYR A 35 2.67 13.38 -0.94
C TYR A 35 1.71 12.87 -2.00
N PHE A 36 0.99 11.80 -1.69
CA PHE A 36 0.11 11.11 -2.62
C PHE A 36 -1.33 11.13 -2.09
N LEU A 37 -2.27 11.38 -3.01
CA LEU A 37 -3.70 11.24 -2.77
C LEU A 37 -4.22 10.12 -3.65
N ILE A 38 -4.99 9.20 -3.07
CA ILE A 38 -5.49 8.02 -3.77
C ILE A 38 -7.01 8.09 -3.90
N ARG A 39 -7.53 7.74 -5.09
CA ARG A 39 -8.96 7.53 -5.30
C ARG A 39 -9.22 6.31 -6.19
N LEU A 40 -10.43 5.76 -6.08
CA LEU A 40 -10.87 4.65 -6.91
C LEU A 40 -11.64 5.17 -8.13
N GLU A 41 -11.19 4.83 -9.33
CA GLU A 41 -11.90 5.05 -10.58
C GLU A 41 -12.67 3.76 -10.94
N ARG A 42 -13.94 3.69 -10.52
CA ARG A 42 -14.72 2.46 -10.61
C ARG A 42 -15.16 2.14 -12.03
N LYS A 43 -15.29 3.13 -12.92
CA LYS A 43 -15.77 2.90 -14.29
C LYS A 43 -14.81 2.00 -15.06
N ASN A 44 -13.51 2.26 -14.93
CA ASN A 44 -12.45 1.51 -15.62
C ASN A 44 -11.82 0.43 -14.74
N LYS A 45 -12.26 0.32 -13.48
CA LYS A 45 -11.65 -0.55 -12.46
C LYS A 45 -10.16 -0.23 -12.28
N GLU A 46 -9.86 1.04 -12.04
CA GLU A 46 -8.51 1.55 -11.84
C GLU A 46 -8.37 2.26 -10.49
N ILE A 47 -7.13 2.32 -10.01
CA ILE A 47 -6.72 3.18 -8.90
C ILE A 47 -6.04 4.39 -9.52
N GLU A 48 -6.44 5.59 -9.10
CA GLU A 48 -5.82 6.84 -9.50
C GLU A 48 -5.05 7.44 -8.32
N VAL A 49 -3.82 7.86 -8.57
CA VAL A 49 -2.93 8.48 -7.59
C VAL A 49 -2.51 9.85 -8.08
N GLY A 50 -2.87 10.89 -7.33
CA GLY A 50 -2.37 12.24 -7.51
C GLY A 50 -1.10 12.47 -6.71
N PHE A 51 -0.03 12.84 -7.39
CA PHE A 51 1.20 13.31 -6.73
C PHE A 51 1.12 14.82 -6.50
N VAL A 52 1.15 15.20 -5.24
CA VAL A 52 1.03 16.59 -4.77
C VAL A 52 2.39 17.09 -4.32
N SER A 53 2.83 18.20 -4.91
CA SER A 53 4.06 18.87 -4.47
C SER A 53 3.90 19.46 -3.07
N ASN A 54 5.02 19.84 -2.44
CA ASN A 54 5.02 20.55 -1.15
C ASN A 54 4.36 21.95 -1.20
N LYS A 55 3.93 22.41 -2.39
CA LYS A 55 3.12 23.62 -2.57
C LYS A 55 1.61 23.32 -2.67
N HIS A 56 1.19 22.09 -2.33
CA HIS A 56 -0.20 21.62 -2.42
C HIS A 56 -0.79 21.63 -3.85
N ILE A 57 0.06 21.48 -4.86
CA ILE A 57 -0.34 21.42 -6.27
C ILE A 57 -0.17 19.99 -6.77
N ILE A 58 -1.24 19.40 -7.32
CA ILE A 58 -1.18 18.12 -8.04
C ILE A 58 -0.40 18.33 -9.34
N THR A 59 0.75 17.66 -9.48
CA THR A 59 1.63 17.82 -10.65
C THR A 59 1.63 16.62 -11.58
N LYS A 60 1.23 15.44 -11.08
CA LYS A 60 1.19 14.19 -11.85
C LYS A 60 0.02 13.33 -11.40
N ILE A 61 -0.53 12.56 -12.34
CA ILE A 61 -1.54 11.53 -12.08
C ILE A 61 -0.98 10.19 -12.57
N ILE A 62 -1.04 9.17 -11.72
CA ILE A 62 -0.69 7.79 -12.04
C ILE A 62 -1.99 6.98 -11.99
N ARG A 63 -2.23 6.16 -13.01
CA ARG A 63 -3.34 5.20 -13.04
C ARG A 63 -2.80 3.80 -13.25
N GLY A 64 -3.42 2.83 -12.59
CA GLY A 64 -3.07 1.42 -12.73
C GLY A 64 -4.18 0.53 -12.19
N LYS A 65 -4.12 -0.77 -12.52
CA LYS A 65 -5.16 -1.73 -12.14
C LYS A 65 -4.88 -2.39 -10.79
N ASN A 66 -3.62 -2.40 -10.36
CA ASN A 66 -3.18 -2.97 -9.10
C ASN A 66 -2.11 -2.09 -8.43
N SER A 67 -1.89 -2.34 -7.15
CA SER A 67 -0.93 -1.63 -6.33
C SER A 67 0.50 -1.77 -6.82
N GLU A 68 0.88 -2.96 -7.29
CA GLU A 68 2.23 -3.30 -7.75
C GLU A 68 2.68 -2.48 -8.96
N GLU A 69 1.83 -2.35 -9.98
CA GLU A 69 2.08 -1.48 -11.14
C GLU A 69 2.34 -0.04 -10.71
N ILE A 70 1.54 0.46 -9.77
CA ILE A 70 1.54 1.87 -9.37
C ILE A 70 2.77 2.19 -8.54
N TYR A 71 3.04 1.45 -7.45
CA TYR A 71 4.21 1.78 -6.61
C TYR A 71 5.52 1.57 -7.39
N ASN A 72 5.61 0.56 -8.26
CA ASN A 72 6.80 0.35 -9.09
C ASN A 72 6.98 1.51 -10.08
N THR A 73 5.90 2.03 -10.65
CA THR A 73 5.96 3.22 -11.52
C THR A 73 6.45 4.44 -10.75
N ILE A 74 5.92 4.68 -9.55
CA ILE A 74 6.32 5.81 -8.68
C ILE A 74 7.80 5.71 -8.29
N ILE A 75 8.29 4.51 -7.94
CA ILE A 75 9.69 4.26 -7.61
C ILE A 75 10.60 4.47 -8.83
N LYS A 76 10.27 3.88 -9.98
CA LYS A 76 11.03 4.02 -11.24
C LYS A 76 11.16 5.48 -11.66
N ASN A 77 10.11 6.27 -11.47
CA ASN A 77 10.09 7.71 -11.77
C ASN A 77 10.69 8.59 -10.66
N LYS A 78 11.29 7.98 -9.62
CA LYS A 78 11.91 8.67 -8.48
C LYS A 78 10.97 9.72 -7.88
N MET A 79 9.69 9.40 -7.71
CA MET A 79 8.69 10.37 -7.20
C MET A 79 8.60 10.40 -5.69
N ILE A 80 9.24 9.45 -5.01
CA ILE A 80 9.33 9.34 -3.55
C ILE A 80 10.79 9.32 -3.12
N SER A 81 11.09 9.73 -1.89
CA SER A 81 12.46 9.73 -1.37
C SER A 81 12.59 9.13 0.03
N ASN A 82 11.51 9.09 0.80
CA ASN A 82 11.46 8.51 2.13
C ASN A 82 10.94 7.05 2.09
N MET A 83 11.69 6.12 2.70
CA MET A 83 11.32 4.69 2.73
C MET A 83 10.07 4.40 3.56
N SER A 84 9.86 5.09 4.68
CA SER A 84 8.65 4.98 5.48
C SER A 84 7.43 5.44 4.69
N HIS A 85 7.56 6.48 3.88
CA HIS A 85 6.50 6.89 2.96
C HIS A 85 6.28 5.90 1.82
N ALA A 86 7.33 5.24 1.32
CA ALA A 86 7.17 4.18 0.32
C ALA A 86 6.41 2.98 0.89
N ALA A 87 6.72 2.59 2.13
CA ALA A 87 5.99 1.54 2.84
C ALA A 87 4.52 1.94 3.09
N TYR A 88 4.27 3.17 3.56
CA TYR A 88 2.91 3.69 3.76
C TYR A 88 2.12 3.74 2.44
N LEU A 89 2.73 4.22 1.37
CA LEU A 89 2.12 4.26 0.04
C LEU A 89 1.74 2.86 -0.45
N GLY A 90 2.64 1.88 -0.30
CA GLY A 90 2.35 0.47 -0.61
C GLY A 90 1.14 -0.07 0.18
N LYS A 91 1.09 0.20 1.49
CA LYS A 91 -0.04 -0.15 2.36
C LYS A 91 -1.36 0.45 1.84
N GLU A 92 -1.38 1.73 1.54
CA GLU A 92 -2.60 2.43 1.09
C GLU A 92 -3.03 2.00 -0.32
N LEU A 93 -2.08 1.77 -1.23
CA LEU A 93 -2.37 1.26 -2.58
C LEU A 93 -2.95 -0.14 -2.54
N TYR A 94 -2.41 -1.03 -1.70
CA TYR A 94 -2.95 -2.37 -1.54
C TYR A 94 -4.37 -2.32 -0.94
N LYS A 95 -4.60 -1.45 0.06
CA LYS A 95 -5.95 -1.22 0.61
C LYS A 95 -6.92 -0.70 -0.47
N ALA A 96 -6.49 0.22 -1.32
CA ALA A 96 -7.27 0.72 -2.45
C ALA A 96 -7.59 -0.40 -3.46
N GLU A 97 -6.64 -1.26 -3.77
CA GLU A 97 -6.83 -2.42 -4.64
C GLU A 97 -7.85 -3.40 -4.08
N LEU A 98 -7.76 -3.75 -2.79
CA LEU A 98 -8.74 -4.60 -2.12
C LEU A 98 -10.13 -3.95 -2.14
N ALA A 99 -10.21 -2.65 -1.85
CA ALA A 99 -11.47 -1.92 -1.87
C ALA A 99 -12.11 -1.91 -3.26
N LEU A 100 -11.30 -1.77 -4.31
CA LEU A 100 -11.75 -1.84 -5.69
C LEU A 100 -12.24 -3.26 -6.05
N ARG A 101 -11.45 -4.29 -5.70
CA ARG A 101 -11.73 -5.70 -5.99
C ARG A 101 -13.00 -6.20 -5.31
N TYR A 102 -13.22 -5.81 -4.05
CA TYR A 102 -14.36 -6.26 -3.24
C TYR A 102 -15.52 -5.25 -3.21
N GLY A 103 -15.49 -4.21 -4.06
CA GLY A 103 -16.56 -3.21 -4.12
C GLY A 103 -16.78 -2.42 -2.83
N LYS A 104 -15.73 -2.25 -2.01
CA LYS A 104 -15.78 -1.52 -0.73
C LYS A 104 -15.46 -0.04 -0.92
N LYS A 105 -15.90 0.79 0.02
CA LYS A 105 -15.49 2.20 0.09
C LYS A 105 -14.04 2.27 0.56
N TYR A 106 -13.21 2.98 -0.19
CA TYR A 106 -11.86 3.35 0.21
C TYR A 106 -11.89 4.75 0.83
N VAL A 107 -11.24 4.89 1.98
CA VAL A 107 -10.91 6.17 2.61
C VAL A 107 -9.47 6.05 3.09
N GLN A 108 -8.62 7.00 2.70
CA GLN A 108 -7.23 7.04 3.12
C GLN A 108 -7.15 7.15 4.65
N ASP A 109 -6.16 6.49 5.27
CA ASP A 109 -5.97 6.40 6.73
C ASP A 109 -7.08 5.72 7.54
N ALA A 110 -8.25 5.45 6.96
CA ALA A 110 -9.31 4.69 7.61
C ALA A 110 -9.16 3.17 7.36
N LEU A 111 -9.74 2.37 8.24
CA LEU A 111 -9.84 0.92 8.04
C LEU A 111 -10.81 0.58 6.92
N LEU A 112 -10.51 -0.52 6.21
CA LEU A 112 -11.43 -1.06 5.22
C LEU A 112 -12.55 -1.82 5.95
N SER A 113 -13.80 -1.40 5.73
CA SER A 113 -14.94 -2.05 6.35
C SER A 113 -15.39 -3.28 5.58
N PHE A 114 -15.37 -4.43 6.25
CA PHE A 114 -16.00 -5.66 5.81
C PHE A 114 -17.19 -5.95 6.73
N LYS A 115 -18.26 -6.55 6.20
CA LYS A 115 -19.33 -7.09 7.06
C LYS A 115 -18.73 -8.31 7.77
N GLU A 116 -19.05 -8.50 9.04
CA GLU A 116 -18.66 -9.70 9.78
C GLU A 116 -19.18 -10.93 9.03
N CYS A 117 -18.26 -11.80 8.61
CA CYS A 117 -18.60 -13.16 8.21
C CYS A 117 -18.47 -14.01 9.48
N THR A 118 -19.59 -14.31 10.14
CA THR A 118 -19.60 -15.36 11.16
C THR A 118 -19.37 -16.69 10.46
N GLU A 119 -18.21 -17.32 10.68
CA GLU A 119 -18.02 -18.71 10.31
C GLU A 119 -19.03 -19.54 11.10
N LYS A 120 -20.06 -20.05 10.43
CA LYS A 120 -20.95 -21.05 11.03
C LYS A 120 -20.16 -22.34 11.15
N ILE A 121 -19.58 -22.61 12.31
CA ILE A 121 -19.03 -23.93 12.62
C ILE A 121 -20.21 -24.92 12.58
N LYS A 122 -20.27 -25.75 11.54
CA LYS A 122 -21.13 -26.93 11.54
C LYS A 122 -20.47 -27.98 12.42
N ILE A 123 -20.85 -28.01 13.69
CA ILE A 123 -20.57 -29.17 14.55
C ILE A 123 -21.51 -30.28 14.07
N LYS A 124 -20.94 -31.41 13.65
CA LYS A 124 -21.66 -32.65 13.35
C LYS A 124 -21.93 -33.42 14.64
#